data_AF-A0A7S2XP30-F1
#
_entry.id   AF-A0A7S2XP30-F1
#
_cell.length_a   1.000
_cell.length_b   1.000
_cell.length_c   1.000
_cell.angle_alpha   90.00
_cell.angle_beta   90.00
_cell.angle_gamma   90.00
#
_symmetry.space_group_name_H-M   'P 1'
#
loop_
_entity.id
_entity.type
_entity.pdbx_description
1 polymer ?
#
loop_
_entity_poly.entity_id
_entity_poly.type
_entity_poly.pdbx_seq_one_letter_code
_entity_poly.pdbx_strand_id
1 'polypeptide(L)'
;GSLLGDPSHISSGPDMLTDVVQAVSDNVVMDDEENLIILLSPHTQEEMIAVRSVIGKYGTSNKTIVLVNCELDPLPRELIRTDVVYSILPLIAASRNPQEDEERPNPKIVLLRRYPKDWEIYVDITPSGEGGFELVDTIPADQVGNKGPPLDYVASRIKKHLQQRFDTY
;
A
#
# COMPACT_ATOMS: atom_id res chain seq x y z
N GLY A 1 -7.58 -20.29 7.18
CA GLY A 1 -8.86 -20.17 7.90
C GLY A 1 -9.24 -18.71 8.02
N SER A 2 -10.48 -18.41 8.41
CA SER A 2 -10.87 -17.04 8.80
C SER A 2 -10.14 -16.65 10.09
N LEU A 3 -9.58 -15.44 10.14
CA LEU A 3 -8.94 -14.87 11.35
C LEU A 3 -9.92 -14.80 12.53
N LEU A 4 -11.19 -14.53 12.22
CA LEU A 4 -12.25 -14.27 13.17
C LEU A 4 -13.18 -15.49 13.36
N GLY A 5 -12.99 -16.57 12.60
CA GLY A 5 -13.93 -17.69 12.59
C GLY A 5 -15.31 -17.25 12.11
N ASP A 6 -16.34 -17.52 12.91
CA ASP A 6 -17.73 -17.08 12.70
C ASP A 6 -17.93 -15.66 13.25
N PRO A 7 -18.14 -14.66 12.38
CA PRO A 7 -18.26 -13.26 12.80
C PRO A 7 -19.56 -12.95 13.56
N SER A 8 -20.54 -13.85 13.60
CA SER A 8 -21.80 -13.63 14.33
C SER A 8 -21.63 -13.52 15.85
N HIS A 9 -20.49 -13.97 16.37
CA HIS A 9 -20.13 -13.89 17.79
C HIS A 9 -19.38 -12.61 18.17
N ILE A 10 -19.04 -11.74 17.20
CA ILE A 10 -18.32 -10.50 17.46
C ILE A 10 -19.34 -9.39 17.72
N SER A 11 -19.31 -8.84 18.95
CA SER A 11 -20.13 -7.70 19.32
C SER A 11 -19.78 -6.47 18.48
N SER A 12 -20.77 -5.68 18.11
CA SER A 12 -20.58 -4.34 17.53
C SER A 12 -20.42 -3.24 18.60
N GLY A 13 -20.48 -3.62 19.88
CA GLY A 13 -20.47 -2.73 21.03
C GLY A 13 -19.13 -2.67 21.78
N PRO A 14 -19.13 -2.32 23.07
CA PRO A 14 -17.93 -2.16 23.89
C PRO A 14 -17.05 -3.41 23.98
N ASP A 15 -17.65 -4.59 23.84
CA ASP A 15 -16.98 -5.89 24.01
C ASP A 15 -16.25 -6.39 22.77
N MET A 16 -16.42 -5.72 21.62
CA MET A 16 -15.83 -6.08 20.31
C MET A 16 -14.34 -6.40 20.40
N LEU A 17 -13.58 -5.59 21.14
CA LEU A 17 -12.14 -5.78 21.32
C LEU A 17 -11.82 -7.14 21.92
N THR A 18 -12.54 -7.51 22.98
CA THR A 18 -12.33 -8.77 23.70
C THR A 18 -12.74 -9.94 22.82
N ASP A 19 -13.89 -9.83 22.13
CA ASP A 19 -14.42 -10.88 21.25
C ASP A 19 -13.45 -11.17 20.09
N VAL A 20 -12.93 -10.13 19.44
CA VAL A 20 -11.95 -10.28 18.36
C VAL A 20 -10.66 -10.90 18.86
N VAL A 21 -10.12 -10.43 20.00
CA VAL A 21 -8.86 -10.98 20.55
C VAL A 21 -9.03 -12.46 20.90
N GLN A 22 -10.15 -12.83 21.49
CA GLN A 22 -10.46 -14.22 21.81
C GLN A 22 -10.60 -15.06 20.53
N ALA A 23 -11.35 -14.58 19.53
CA ALA A 23 -11.50 -15.25 18.25
C ALA A 23 -10.16 -15.49 17.55
N VAL A 24 -9.26 -14.50 17.55
CA VAL A 24 -7.91 -14.66 17.00
C VAL A 24 -7.10 -15.67 17.80
N SER A 25 -7.19 -15.65 19.14
CA SER A 25 -6.49 -16.62 19.99
C SER A 25 -6.91 -18.05 19.68
N ASP A 26 -8.20 -18.28 19.45
CA ASP A 26 -8.79 -19.60 19.24
C ASP A 26 -8.55 -20.11 17.81
N ASN A 27 -8.57 -19.23 16.81
CA ASN A 27 -8.48 -19.62 15.40
C ASN A 27 -7.06 -19.53 14.81
N VAL A 28 -6.20 -18.67 15.36
CA VAL A 28 -4.82 -18.47 14.86
C VAL A 28 -3.84 -19.24 15.73
N VAL A 29 -3.77 -20.54 15.45
CA VAL A 29 -2.76 -21.45 15.98
C VAL A 29 -1.81 -21.76 14.83
N MET A 30 -0.57 -21.31 14.95
CA MET A 30 0.51 -21.73 14.04
C MET A 30 1.31 -22.83 14.68
N ASP A 31 1.72 -23.80 13.89
CA ASP A 31 2.68 -24.80 14.32
C ASP A 31 4.09 -24.19 14.40
N ASP A 32 4.95 -24.79 15.23
CA ASP A 32 6.32 -24.31 15.43
C ASP A 32 7.14 -24.32 14.11
N GLU A 33 6.79 -25.19 13.16
CA GLU A 33 7.44 -25.30 11.85
C GLU A 33 7.00 -24.22 10.85
N GLU A 34 5.80 -23.66 11.02
CA GLU A 34 5.25 -22.69 10.07
C GLU A 34 5.81 -21.30 10.36
N ASN A 35 6.51 -20.67 9.40
CA ASN A 35 7.19 -19.38 9.63
C ASN A 35 6.59 -18.17 8.92
N LEU A 36 5.42 -18.34 8.30
CA LEU A 36 4.80 -17.32 7.46
C LEU A 36 3.30 -17.19 7.75
N ILE A 37 2.86 -15.97 8.03
CA ILE A 37 1.46 -15.58 8.13
C ILE A 37 1.16 -14.63 6.96
N ILE A 38 0.15 -14.93 6.16
CA ILE A 38 -0.32 -14.04 5.09
C ILE A 38 -1.72 -13.58 5.43
N LEU A 39 -1.90 -12.27 5.59
CA LEU A 39 -3.20 -11.65 5.80
C LEU A 39 -3.62 -10.91 4.52
N LEU A 40 -4.79 -11.25 4.01
CA LEU A 40 -5.30 -10.76 2.74
C LEU A 40 -6.35 -9.69 2.97
N SER A 41 -6.12 -8.51 2.40
CA SER A 41 -7.05 -7.38 2.34
C SER A 41 -7.74 -6.98 3.65
N PRO A 42 -7.02 -6.85 4.79
CA PRO A 42 -7.63 -6.31 6.00
C PRO A 42 -8.03 -4.83 5.79
N HIS A 43 -9.26 -4.49 6.12
CA HIS A 43 -9.90 -3.20 5.87
C HIS A 43 -10.89 -2.76 6.97
N THR A 44 -11.45 -3.66 7.78
CA THR A 44 -12.40 -3.28 8.85
C THR A 44 -11.73 -2.98 10.19
N GLN A 45 -12.49 -2.42 11.13
CA GLN A 45 -12.02 -2.17 12.49
C GLN A 45 -11.74 -3.48 13.26
N GLU A 46 -12.58 -4.49 13.08
CA GLU A 46 -12.41 -5.82 13.66
C GLU A 46 -11.14 -6.47 13.11
N GLU A 47 -10.91 -6.37 11.79
CA GLU A 47 -9.70 -6.87 11.15
C GLU A 47 -8.46 -6.10 11.61
N MET A 48 -8.56 -4.79 11.87
CA MET A 48 -7.48 -4.02 12.48
C MET A 48 -7.08 -4.58 13.84
N ILE A 49 -8.07 -4.85 14.71
CA ILE A 49 -7.84 -5.45 16.02
C ILE A 49 -7.22 -6.84 15.86
N ALA A 50 -7.71 -7.62 14.91
CA ALA A 50 -7.19 -8.96 14.63
C ALA A 50 -5.73 -8.93 14.17
N VAL A 51 -5.39 -8.06 13.23
CA VAL A 51 -4.02 -7.83 12.75
C VAL A 51 -3.11 -7.43 13.91
N ARG A 52 -3.55 -6.52 14.79
CA ARG A 52 -2.78 -6.12 15.97
C ARG A 52 -2.56 -7.27 16.94
N SER A 53 -3.57 -8.10 17.15
CA SER A 53 -3.46 -9.31 18.00
C SER A 53 -2.45 -10.31 17.42
N VAL A 54 -2.50 -10.56 16.11
CA VAL A 54 -1.54 -11.43 15.40
C VAL A 54 -0.11 -10.89 15.52
N ILE A 55 0.10 -9.59 15.29
CA ILE A 55 1.42 -8.96 15.42
C ILE A 55 1.90 -9.02 16.88
N GLY A 56 1.03 -8.79 17.85
CA GLY A 56 1.37 -8.92 19.26
C GLY A 56 1.80 -10.34 19.64
N LYS A 57 1.12 -11.35 19.08
CA LYS A 57 1.39 -12.77 19.35
C LYS A 57 2.66 -13.29 18.66
N TYR A 58 2.87 -12.91 17.39
CA TYR A 58 3.92 -13.51 16.55
C TYR A 58 5.03 -12.56 16.10
N GLY A 59 4.85 -11.24 16.23
CA GLY A 59 5.78 -10.23 15.71
C GLY A 59 7.14 -10.16 16.41
N THR A 60 7.27 -10.75 17.60
CA THR A 60 8.55 -10.90 18.32
C THR A 60 9.21 -12.26 18.10
N SER A 61 8.52 -13.18 17.42
CA SER A 61 9.04 -14.51 17.09
C SER A 61 9.79 -14.48 15.74
N ASN A 62 10.43 -15.58 15.34
CA ASN A 62 11.06 -15.72 14.02
C ASN A 62 10.04 -15.93 12.88
N LYS A 63 8.82 -15.40 13.03
CA LYS A 63 7.70 -15.58 12.11
C LYS A 63 7.57 -14.33 11.25
N THR A 64 7.35 -14.50 9.95
CA THR A 64 7.15 -13.41 9.00
C THR A 64 5.66 -13.16 8.82
N ILE A 65 5.22 -11.90 8.99
CA ILE A 65 3.84 -11.49 8.74
C ILE A 65 3.81 -10.67 7.46
N VAL A 66 3.06 -11.11 6.47
CA VAL A 66 2.87 -10.43 5.18
C VAL A 66 1.43 -9.94 5.09
N LEU A 67 1.27 -8.64 4.89
CA LEU A 67 -0.02 -8.03 4.60
C LEU A 67 -0.12 -7.77 3.10
N VAL A 68 -1.17 -8.25 2.46
CA VAL A 68 -1.44 -8.02 1.04
C VAL A 68 -2.66 -7.13 0.92
N ASN A 69 -2.57 -6.03 0.15
CA ASN A 69 -3.66 -5.08 -0.08
C ASN A 69 -4.34 -4.57 1.20
N CYS A 70 -3.55 -4.26 2.23
CA CYS A 70 -4.05 -3.69 3.48
C CYS A 70 -4.58 -2.27 3.26
N GLU A 71 -5.84 -2.05 3.60
CA GLU A 71 -6.53 -0.73 3.51
C GLU A 71 -6.92 -0.18 4.88
N LEU A 72 -6.24 -0.63 5.95
CA LEU A 72 -6.49 -0.16 7.31
C LEU A 72 -6.18 1.34 7.47
N ASP A 73 -7.17 2.10 7.94
CA ASP A 73 -7.02 3.51 8.31
C ASP A 73 -7.64 3.81 9.69
N PRO A 74 -6.86 4.22 10.70
CA PRO A 74 -5.40 4.41 10.67
C PRO A 74 -4.63 3.10 10.59
N LEU A 75 -3.44 3.14 10.00
CA LEU A 75 -2.51 2.01 10.02
C LEU A 75 -2.07 1.73 11.47
N PRO A 76 -2.14 0.47 11.96
CA PRO A 76 -1.60 0.09 13.26
C PRO A 76 -0.17 0.57 13.48
N ARG A 77 0.13 1.07 14.69
CA ARG A 77 1.47 1.60 15.03
C ARG A 77 2.56 0.55 14.92
N GLU A 78 2.19 -0.70 15.17
CA GLU A 78 3.02 -1.87 15.06
C GLU A 78 3.54 -2.07 13.62
N LEU A 79 2.82 -1.58 12.61
CA LEU A 79 3.19 -1.62 11.19
C LEU A 79 4.05 -0.42 10.74
N ILE A 80 4.37 0.53 11.61
CA ILE A 80 5.22 1.67 11.25
C ILE A 80 6.64 1.22 10.88
N ARG A 81 7.11 0.12 11.48
CA ARG A 81 8.47 -0.41 11.29
C ARG A 81 8.55 -1.54 10.25
N THR A 82 7.44 -1.89 9.59
CA THR A 82 7.44 -2.96 8.60
C THR A 82 7.98 -2.45 7.26
N ASP A 83 8.52 -3.34 6.43
CA ASP A 83 8.95 -3.00 5.08
C ASP A 83 7.82 -3.20 4.06
N VAL A 84 7.66 -2.25 3.15
CA VAL A 84 6.85 -2.46 1.95
C VAL A 84 7.62 -3.31 0.95
N VAL A 85 7.20 -4.57 0.82
CA VAL A 85 7.80 -5.54 -0.11
C VAL A 85 7.44 -5.19 -1.55
N TYR A 86 6.19 -4.86 -1.81
CA TYR A 86 5.69 -4.57 -3.14
C TYR A 86 4.53 -3.57 -3.07
N SER A 87 4.57 -2.52 -3.89
CA SER A 87 3.46 -1.58 -4.06
C SER A 87 3.43 -1.05 -5.48
N ILE A 88 2.24 -0.97 -6.07
CA ILE A 88 1.97 -0.29 -7.34
C ILE A 88 0.84 0.69 -7.06
N LEU A 89 1.07 1.97 -7.32
CA LEU A 89 0.04 2.98 -7.30
C LEU A 89 -0.09 3.62 -8.70
N PRO A 90 -1.10 3.22 -9.49
CA PRO A 90 -1.41 3.86 -10.75
C PRO A 90 -2.13 5.18 -10.49
N LEU A 91 -1.69 6.24 -11.16
CA LEU A 91 -2.32 7.56 -11.14
C LEU A 91 -2.52 8.05 -12.57
N ILE A 92 -3.56 8.82 -12.80
CA ILE A 92 -3.79 9.53 -14.06
C ILE A 92 -3.91 11.00 -13.71
N ALA A 93 -3.12 11.84 -14.36
CA ALA A 93 -3.24 13.29 -14.19
C ALA A 93 -4.63 13.73 -14.69
N ALA A 94 -5.36 14.50 -13.90
CA ALA A 94 -6.63 15.08 -14.33
C ALA A 94 -6.37 16.44 -14.98
N SER A 95 -6.91 16.66 -16.19
CA SER A 95 -7.01 18.01 -16.73
C SER A 95 -8.10 18.80 -16.00
N ARG A 96 -7.86 20.08 -15.80
CA ARG A 96 -8.89 21.02 -15.31
C ARG A 96 -9.86 21.42 -16.41
N ASN A 97 -9.52 21.16 -17.67
CA ASN A 97 -10.27 21.57 -18.84
C ASN A 97 -10.48 20.34 -19.75
N PRO A 98 -11.68 19.74 -19.76
CA PRO A 98 -11.95 18.52 -20.55
C PRO A 98 -11.73 18.70 -22.05
N GLN A 99 -11.77 19.95 -22.55
CA GLN A 99 -11.50 20.27 -23.95
C GLN A 99 -10.01 20.17 -24.31
N GLU A 100 -9.08 20.29 -23.35
CA GLU A 100 -7.65 20.10 -23.57
C GLU A 100 -7.24 18.62 -23.61
N ASP A 101 -8.08 17.72 -23.07
CA ASP A 101 -7.84 16.27 -23.07
C ASP A 101 -7.85 15.67 -24.48
N GLU A 102 -8.53 16.31 -25.42
CA GLU A 102 -8.56 15.89 -26.83
C GLU A 102 -7.27 16.26 -27.59
N GLU A 103 -6.57 17.32 -27.16
CA GLU A 103 -5.35 17.80 -27.82
C GLU A 103 -4.06 17.22 -27.21
N ARG A 104 -4.08 16.89 -25.90
CA ARG A 104 -2.93 16.28 -25.21
C ARG A 104 -3.39 15.20 -24.26
N PRO A 105 -2.89 13.95 -24.40
CA PRO A 105 -3.26 12.90 -23.47
C PRO A 105 -2.76 13.21 -22.06
N ASN A 106 -3.62 12.94 -21.09
CA ASN A 106 -3.26 13.05 -19.68
C ASN A 106 -2.12 12.08 -19.33
N PRO A 107 -1.03 12.57 -18.68
CA PRO A 107 0.05 11.71 -18.22
C PRO A 107 -0.46 10.58 -17.33
N LYS A 108 -0.10 9.35 -17.71
CA LYS A 108 -0.29 8.14 -16.90
C LYS A 108 0.95 7.96 -16.03
N ILE A 109 0.77 7.73 -14.75
CA ILE A 109 1.84 7.71 -13.77
C ILE A 109 1.75 6.42 -13.00
N VAL A 110 2.90 5.79 -12.73
CA VAL A 110 2.98 4.62 -11.87
C VAL A 110 4.03 4.87 -10.81
N LEU A 111 3.64 4.81 -9.54
CA LEU A 111 4.60 4.67 -8.45
C LEU A 111 4.80 3.19 -8.18
N LEU A 112 6.06 2.79 -8.10
CA LEU A 112 6.45 1.40 -7.90
C LEU A 112 7.42 1.29 -6.72
N ARG A 113 7.15 0.34 -5.84
CA ARG A 113 8.08 -0.07 -4.78
C ARG A 113 8.28 -1.58 -4.88
N ARG A 114 9.54 -2.02 -4.98
CA ARG A 114 9.93 -3.45 -5.01
C ARG A 114 11.12 -3.67 -4.09
N TYR A 115 10.92 -4.28 -2.93
CA TYR A 115 12.00 -4.49 -1.97
C TYR A 115 13.13 -5.32 -2.59
N PRO A 116 14.41 -4.95 -2.39
CA PRO A 116 14.91 -3.87 -1.52
C PRO A 116 15.05 -2.48 -2.18
N LYS A 117 14.58 -2.30 -3.43
CA LYS A 117 14.76 -1.05 -4.19
C LYS A 117 13.98 0.12 -3.62
N ASP A 118 14.41 1.33 -3.94
CA ASP A 118 13.74 2.58 -3.64
C ASP A 118 12.39 2.75 -4.34
N TRP A 119 11.65 3.81 -3.98
CA TRP A 119 10.43 4.18 -4.69
C TRP A 119 10.78 4.75 -6.05
N GLU A 120 10.20 4.19 -7.11
CA GLU A 120 10.41 4.61 -8.50
C GLU A 120 9.12 5.29 -9.00
N ILE A 121 9.26 6.46 -9.63
CA ILE A 121 8.15 7.16 -10.30
C ILE A 121 8.33 7.00 -11.80
N TYR A 122 7.33 6.42 -12.46
CA TYR A 122 7.28 6.27 -13.90
C TYR A 122 6.17 7.11 -14.51
N VAL A 123 6.38 7.60 -15.73
CA VAL A 123 5.36 8.34 -16.49
C VAL A 123 5.29 7.86 -17.93
N ASP A 124 4.08 7.82 -18.47
CA ASP A 124 3.78 7.63 -19.88
C ASP A 124 2.89 8.79 -20.33
N ILE A 125 3.37 9.53 -21.32
CA ILE A 125 2.73 10.73 -21.86
C ILE A 125 2.16 10.49 -23.26
N THR A 126 2.20 9.25 -23.74
CA THR A 126 1.72 8.91 -25.07
C THR A 126 0.22 8.61 -25.07
N PRO A 127 -0.54 9.02 -26.11
CA PRO A 127 -1.99 8.88 -26.12
C PRO A 127 -2.44 7.41 -26.03
N SER A 128 -1.81 6.56 -26.83
CA SER A 128 -2.09 5.13 -26.93
C SER A 128 -1.41 4.30 -25.84
N GLY A 129 -0.45 4.87 -25.11
CA GLY A 129 0.43 4.14 -24.19
C GLY A 129 1.52 3.31 -24.89
N GLU A 130 1.71 3.52 -26.18
CA GLU A 130 2.70 2.79 -27.00
C GLU A 130 4.14 3.22 -26.73
N GLY A 131 4.35 4.42 -26.17
CA GLY A 131 5.68 4.90 -25.79
C GLY A 131 6.26 4.19 -24.57
N GLY A 132 5.39 3.55 -23.78
CA GLY A 132 5.76 2.91 -22.53
C GLY A 132 6.09 3.89 -21.40
N PHE A 133 6.36 3.33 -20.24
CA PHE A 133 6.66 4.08 -19.02
C PHE A 133 8.15 4.41 -18.94
N GLU A 134 8.46 5.69 -18.76
CA GLU A 134 9.81 6.20 -18.55
C GLU A 134 10.04 6.55 -17.07
N LEU A 135 11.25 6.29 -16.56
CA LEU A 135 11.62 6.61 -15.19
C LEU A 135 11.82 8.13 -15.04
N VAL A 136 11.06 8.74 -14.13
CA VAL A 136 11.10 10.17 -13.83
C VAL A 136 12.02 10.46 -12.64
N ASP A 137 11.88 9.70 -11.56
CA ASP A 137 12.61 9.93 -10.32
C ASP A 137 12.73 8.64 -9.49
N THR A 138 13.69 8.61 -8.58
CA THR A 138 13.90 7.54 -7.61
C THR A 138 14.11 8.14 -6.23
N ILE A 139 13.37 7.65 -5.24
CA ILE A 139 13.29 8.23 -3.90
C ILE A 139 13.65 7.18 -2.87
N PRO A 140 14.67 7.43 -2.03
CA PRO A 140 15.06 6.53 -0.97
C PRO A 140 13.88 6.12 -0.08
N ALA A 141 13.72 4.81 0.14
CA ALA A 141 12.59 4.29 0.90
C ALA A 141 12.55 4.79 2.36
N ASP A 142 13.72 5.08 2.94
CA ASP A 142 13.87 5.63 4.29
C ASP A 142 13.36 7.07 4.44
N GLN A 143 13.26 7.84 3.34
CA GLN A 143 12.78 9.22 3.36
C GLN A 143 11.25 9.34 3.34
N VAL A 144 10.56 8.40 2.69
CA VAL A 144 9.11 8.47 2.45
C VAL A 144 8.32 7.38 3.18
N GLY A 145 9.00 6.32 3.63
CA GLY A 145 8.41 5.20 4.35
C GLY A 145 7.43 4.39 3.49
N ASN A 146 6.46 3.78 4.18
CA ASN A 146 5.59 2.76 3.59
C ASN A 146 4.46 3.31 2.72
N LYS A 147 4.08 4.58 2.90
CA LYS A 147 3.01 5.20 2.12
C LYS A 147 3.49 5.73 0.77
N GLY A 148 4.81 5.69 0.54
CA GLY A 148 5.41 6.31 -0.63
C GLY A 148 5.44 7.84 -0.55
N PRO A 149 5.95 8.50 -1.60
CA PRO A 149 6.08 9.95 -1.63
C PRO A 149 4.71 10.65 -1.63
N PRO A 150 4.60 11.85 -1.04
CA PRO A 150 3.38 12.64 -1.12
C PRO A 150 3.08 13.06 -2.56
N LEU A 151 1.80 13.16 -2.92
CA LEU A 151 1.37 13.45 -4.29
C LEU A 151 1.90 14.81 -4.81
N ASP A 152 2.06 15.80 -3.94
CA ASP A 152 2.64 17.10 -4.33
C ASP A 152 4.10 16.96 -4.78
N TYR A 153 4.86 16.08 -4.13
CA TYR A 153 6.23 15.76 -4.56
C TYR A 153 6.21 15.11 -5.95
N VAL A 154 5.35 14.10 -6.14
CA VAL A 154 5.20 13.37 -7.40
C VAL A 154 4.85 14.33 -8.54
N ALA A 155 3.85 15.18 -8.32
CA ALA A 155 3.42 16.20 -9.28
C ALA A 155 4.55 17.16 -9.66
N SER A 156 5.35 17.60 -8.68
CA SER A 156 6.48 18.50 -8.92
C SER A 156 7.56 17.87 -9.82
N ARG A 157 7.85 16.58 -9.63
CA ARG A 157 8.86 15.83 -10.41
C ARG A 157 8.41 15.60 -11.84
N ILE A 158 7.15 15.21 -12.01
CA ILE A 158 6.56 15.04 -13.35
C ILE A 158 6.54 16.36 -14.09
N LYS A 159 6.10 17.45 -13.46
CA LYS A 159 6.10 18.79 -14.08
C LYS A 159 7.49 19.18 -14.58
N LYS A 160 8.53 18.98 -13.76
CA LYS A 160 9.91 19.27 -14.13
C LYS A 160 10.36 18.41 -15.31
N HIS A 161 10.06 17.12 -15.31
CA HIS A 161 10.39 16.19 -16.38
C HIS A 161 9.72 16.59 -17.71
N LEU A 162 8.43 16.95 -17.67
CA LEU A 162 7.72 17.43 -18.85
C LEU A 162 8.31 18.73 -19.40
N GLN A 163 8.63 19.70 -18.54
CA GLN A 163 9.27 20.96 -18.97
C GLN A 163 10.58 20.70 -19.71
N GLN A 164 11.47 19.87 -19.14
CA GLN A 164 12.73 19.52 -19.79
C GLN A 164 12.52 18.87 -21.16
N ARG A 165 11.52 18.00 -21.29
CA ARG A 165 11.22 17.31 -22.55
C ARG A 165 10.68 18.25 -23.61
N PHE A 166 9.84 19.22 -23.23
CA PHE A 166 9.23 20.17 -24.17
C PHE A 166 10.12 21.38 -24.49
N ASP A 167 11.06 21.75 -23.62
CA ASP A 167 12.04 22.81 -23.88
C ASP A 167 13.20 22.36 -24.80
N THR A 168 13.28 21.06 -25.12
CA THR A 168 14.30 20.48 -26.01
C THR A 168 13.87 20.44 -27.49
N TYR A 169 12.68 20.98 -27.81
CA TYR A 169 12.13 21.12 -29.17
C TYR A 169 11.83 22.58 -29.49
#